data_AF-A0A6G3XTK4-F1
#
_entry.id   AF-A0A6G3XTK4-F1
#
_cell.length_a   1.000
_cell.length_b   1.000
_cell.length_c   1.000
_cell.angle_alpha   90.00
_cell.angle_beta   90.00
_cell.angle_gamma   90.00
#
_symmetry.space_group_name_H-M   'P 1'
#
loop_
_entity.id
_entity.type
_entity.pdbx_description
1 polymer ?
#
loop_
_entity_poly.entity_id
_entity_poly.type
_entity_poly.pdbx_seq_one_letter_code
_entity_poly.pdbx_strand_id
1 'polypeptide(L)' 'DHICLVVEPLDWQEVIDSGVFTVKEGPVPRFGARGSATSVYVLDPDGNTVELRWYPQDA' A
#
# COMPACT_ATOMS: atom_id res chain seq x y z
N ASP A 1 12.10 7.09 -5.46
CA ASP A 1 12.19 7.17 -4.00
C ASP A 1 10.77 7.20 -3.43
N HIS A 2 10.52 6.63 -2.27
CA HIS A 2 9.18 6.59 -1.64
C HIS A 2 9.28 6.38 -0.13
N ILE A 3 8.25 6.78 0.60
CA ILE A 3 8.06 6.39 2.00
C ILE A 3 7.13 5.18 2.08
N CYS A 4 7.41 4.26 2.99
CA CYS A 4 6.57 3.08 3.24
C CYS A 4 5.90 3.21 4.61
N LEU A 5 4.57 3.12 4.62
CA LEU A 5 3.75 3.11 5.83
C LEU A 5 3.15 1.71 6.00
N VAL A 6 3.36 1.12 7.18
CA VAL A 6 2.67 -0.10 7.56
C VAL A 6 1.30 0.29 8.10
N VAL A 7 0.24 -0.30 7.54
CA VAL A 7 -1.14 -0.07 7.92
C VAL A 7 -1.75 -1.34 8.53
N GLU A 8 -2.87 -1.18 9.23
CA GLU A 8 -3.67 -2.33 9.67
C GLU A 8 -4.26 -3.09 8.47
N PRO A 9 -4.55 -4.38 8.61
CA PRO A 9 -5.18 -5.18 7.58
C PRO A 9 -6.49 -4.55 7.10
N LEU A 10 -6.68 -4.52 5.79
CA LEU A 10 -7.84 -3.90 5.15
C LEU A 10 -8.06 -4.52 3.77
N ASP A 11 -9.25 -4.30 3.21
CA ASP A 11 -9.55 -4.67 1.83
C ASP A 11 -8.89 -3.69 0.86
N TRP A 12 -7.88 -4.17 0.14
CA TRP A 12 -7.19 -3.35 -0.85
C TRP A 12 -8.09 -2.92 -2.00
N GLN A 13 -9.06 -3.75 -2.37
CA GLN A 13 -9.97 -3.42 -3.46
C GLN A 13 -10.87 -2.24 -3.07
N GLU A 14 -11.37 -2.21 -1.82
CA GLU A 14 -12.14 -1.08 -1.30
C GLU A 14 -11.31 0.22 -1.31
N VAL A 15 -10.04 0.16 -0.90
CA VAL A 15 -9.14 1.33 -0.92
C VAL A 15 -8.88 1.83 -2.33
N ILE A 16 -8.69 0.93 -3.29
CA ILE A 16 -8.45 1.27 -4.70
C ILE A 16 -9.71 1.87 -5.31
N ASP A 17 -10.86 1.26 -5.07
CA ASP A 17 -12.14 1.68 -5.64
C ASP A 17 -12.71 2.94 -4.97
N SER A 18 -12.18 3.33 -3.81
CA SER A 18 -12.58 4.56 -3.11
C SER A 18 -12.42 5.83 -3.95
N GLY A 19 -11.51 5.83 -4.94
CA GLY A 19 -11.18 7.00 -5.75
C GLY A 19 -10.48 8.12 -4.99
N VAL A 20 -10.18 7.94 -3.70
CA VAL A 20 -9.47 8.93 -2.86
C VAL A 20 -8.00 9.03 -3.26
N PHE A 21 -7.40 7.90 -3.61
CA PHE A 21 -5.99 7.80 -3.96
C PHE A 21 -5.77 7.74 -5.46
N THR A 22 -4.70 8.38 -5.93
CA THR A 22 -4.18 8.10 -7.27
C THR A 22 -3.29 6.87 -7.18
N VAL A 23 -3.86 5.70 -7.49
CA VAL A 23 -3.16 4.41 -7.43
C VAL A 23 -2.18 4.29 -8.60
N LYS A 24 -0.91 4.00 -8.31
CA LYS A 24 0.14 3.76 -9.31
C LYS A 24 0.32 2.29 -9.62
N GLU A 25 0.29 1.46 -8.58
CA GLU A 25 0.53 0.01 -8.67
C GLU A 25 -0.06 -0.65 -7.42
N GLY A 26 -0.69 -1.81 -7.57
CA GLY A 26 -1.22 -2.56 -6.42
C GLY A 26 -2.62 -3.10 -6.66
N PRO A 27 -3.07 -4.07 -5.83
CA PRO A 27 -2.28 -4.70 -4.77
C PRO A 27 -1.25 -5.67 -5.36
N VAL A 28 -0.01 -5.60 -4.88
CA VAL A 28 1.10 -6.45 -5.36
C VAL A 28 1.87 -7.06 -4.20
N PRO A 29 2.38 -8.31 -4.36
CA PRO A 29 3.23 -8.91 -3.34
C PRO A 29 4.60 -8.21 -3.29
N ARG A 30 5.10 -8.00 -2.08
CA ARG A 30 6.43 -7.44 -1.79
C ARG A 30 7.08 -8.19 -0.64
N PHE A 31 8.40 -8.17 -0.59
CA PHE A 31 9.16 -8.68 0.55
C PHE A 31 9.74 -7.50 1.33
N GLY A 32 9.41 -7.42 2.61
CA GLY A 32 9.76 -6.35 3.52
C GLY A 32 10.56 -6.82 4.73
N ALA A 33 10.77 -5.89 5.67
CA ALA A 33 11.51 -6.16 6.91
C ALA A 33 10.91 -7.29 7.76
N ARG A 34 9.59 -7.54 7.64
CA ARG A 34 8.89 -8.59 8.39
C ARG A 34 8.45 -9.77 7.51
N GLY A 35 9.06 -9.93 6.32
CA GLY A 35 8.75 -11.01 5.39
C GLY A 35 7.81 -10.59 4.26
N SER A 36 7.00 -11.51 3.76
CA SER A 36 6.04 -11.26 2.67
C SER A 36 4.93 -10.32 3.12
N ALA A 37 4.61 -9.34 2.28
CA ALA A 37 3.56 -8.35 2.50
C ALA A 37 2.80 -8.08 1.21
N THR A 38 1.64 -7.44 1.34
CA THR A 38 0.93 -6.86 0.19
C THR A 38 1.05 -5.35 0.25
N SER A 39 1.36 -4.75 -0.89
CA SER A 39 1.58 -3.31 -1.01
C SER A 39 0.71 -2.68 -2.08
N VAL A 40 0.30 -1.43 -1.84
CA VAL A 40 -0.30 -0.52 -2.81
C VAL A 40 0.52 0.76 -2.84
N TYR A 41 0.87 1.22 -4.03
CA TYR A 41 1.60 2.47 -4.25
C TYR A 41 0.62 3.54 -4.73
N VAL A 42 0.62 4.68 -4.05
CA VAL A 42 -0.25 5.82 -4.35
C VAL A 42 0.58 7.09 -4.52
N LEU A 43 -0.01 8.09 -5.18
CA LEU A 43 0.51 9.47 -5.15
C LEU A 43 -0.22 10.28 -4.08
N ASP A 44 0.53 11.07 -3.34
CA ASP A 44 -0.03 12.19 -2.57
C ASP A 44 -0.32 13.40 -3.50
N PRO A 45 -0.99 14.45 -3.00
CA PRO A 45 -1.30 15.64 -3.79
C PRO A 45 -0.07 16.39 -4.33
N ASP A 46 1.09 16.25 -3.68
CA ASP A 46 2.35 16.87 -4.10
C ASP A 46 3.12 16.01 -5.12
N GLY A 47 2.62 14.82 -5.44
CA GLY A 47 3.20 13.88 -6.40
C GLY A 47 4.27 12.96 -5.80
N ASN A 48 4.41 12.91 -4.47
CA ASN A 48 5.28 11.94 -3.83
C ASN A 48 4.67 10.54 -3.91
N THR A 49 5.52 9.53 -4.06
CA THR A 49 5.08 8.13 -4.00
C THR A 49 5.04 7.66 -2.55
N VAL A 50 3.88 7.16 -2.13
CA VAL A 50 3.65 6.54 -0.83
C VAL A 50 3.33 5.07 -1.04
N GLU A 51 4.04 4.19 -0.36
CA GLU A 51 3.71 2.77 -0.27
C GLU A 51 2.88 2.51 0.98
N LEU A 52 1.68 1.99 0.81
CA LEU A 52 0.86 1.42 1.87
C LEU A 52 1.07 -0.09 1.90
N ARG A 53 1.33 -0.64 3.07
CA ARG A 53 1.67 -2.06 3.23
C ARG A 53 1.03 -2.65 4.47
N TRP A 54 0.52 -3.88 4.38
CA TRP A 54 0.26 -4.69 5.57
C TRP A 54 0.79 -6.12 5.38
N TYR A 55 1.13 -6.78 6.49
CA TYR A 55 1.69 -8.13 6.51
C TYR A 55 0.60 -9.16 6.84
N PRO A 56 0.54 -10.34 6.17
CA PRO A 56 -0.43 -11.40 6.48
C PRO A 56 -0.51 -11.80 7.95
N GLN A 57 0.58 -11.67 8.70
CA GLN A 57 0.64 -11.96 10.14
C GLN A 57 -0.05 -10.92 11.04
N ASP A 58 -0.44 -9.76 10.50
CA ASP A 58 -1.17 -8.72 11.24
C ASP A 58 -2.70 -8.88 11.11
N ALA A 59 -3.15 -9.80 10.24
CA ALA A 59 -4.57 -10.10 9.99
C ALA A 59 -5.25 -10.93 11.08
#